data_AF-A0A816K7P9-F1
#
_entry.id   AF-A0A816K7P9-F1
#
_cell.length_a   1.000
_cell.length_b   1.000
_cell.length_c   1.000
_cell.angle_alpha   90.00
_cell.angle_beta   90.00
_cell.angle_gamma   90.00
#
_symmetry.space_group_name_H-M   'P 1'
#
loop_
_entity.id
_entity.type
_entity.pdbx_description
1 polymer ?
#
loop_
_entity_poly.entity_id
_entity_poly.type
_entity_poly.pdbx_seq_one_letter_code
_entity_poly.pdbx_strand_id
1 'polypeptide(L)'
;MGIPRHLNFRLFACMNPATDAGKRDLPFSFHSRFTEYAVDDELCDDDLEIFVRRFLGGRESDSKLVGNIVCFYKEARRLSEECLQDGANQKPQYSLRSLYRALEYAIKAEGIGGFQKALYDGFSMFFLSLLDASSAKIMKPLIELVSKESSRAQPLQRYLGELKGSSDESVKKYVKTKSVIEHLHHLAHAIFVKRYPVLLQGPTSSGKTSLVKYLAALSGNKFVRINNHEQTDIQEYLGSYMTDSSGKLVFHEGALVKAVRDGHWIVLDELNLAPSDVLEALNRLLDDNRELFVPELGETISAHPNFMLFATQNPPASYGGRKILSRAFRNRFVEIHVDELSEILFEKCEIAKSHATKIVDVMKDLQRNRQSSKAFANCVLIIELVHFNFLKYVYIVVLLTSDIQLM
;
A
#
# COMPACT_ATOMS: atom_id res chain seq x y z
N MET A 1 19.07 -35.46 -28.46
CA MET A 1 18.00 -35.43 -29.47
C MET A 1 17.03 -34.33 -29.09
N GLY A 2 16.60 -33.50 -30.04
CA GLY A 2 15.54 -32.52 -29.77
C GLY A 2 14.20 -33.22 -29.60
N ILE A 3 13.35 -32.70 -28.71
CA ILE A 3 11.98 -33.20 -28.54
C ILE A 3 11.14 -32.65 -29.71
N PRO A 4 10.49 -33.50 -30.52
CA PRO A 4 9.67 -33.03 -31.64
C PRO A 4 8.43 -32.27 -31.13
N ARG A 5 8.12 -31.14 -31.75
CA ARG A 5 6.96 -30.33 -31.39
C ARG A 5 5.67 -31.02 -31.80
N HIS A 6 4.71 -31.11 -30.89
CA HIS A 6 3.37 -31.63 -31.20
C HIS A 6 2.66 -30.74 -32.25
N LEU A 7 1.85 -31.34 -33.14
CA LEU A 7 1.14 -30.64 -34.23
C LEU A 7 0.24 -29.50 -33.72
N ASN A 8 -0.43 -29.73 -32.59
CA ASN A 8 -1.33 -28.75 -31.96
C ASN A 8 -0.64 -27.83 -30.95
N PHE A 9 0.69 -27.92 -30.78
CA PHE A 9 1.38 -27.03 -29.87
C PHE A 9 1.29 -25.58 -30.37
N ARG A 10 0.90 -24.68 -29.48
CA ARG A 10 0.89 -23.23 -29.68
C ARG A 10 1.58 -22.62 -28.47
N LEU A 11 2.51 -21.70 -28.72
CA LEU A 11 3.18 -20.93 -27.68
C LEU A 11 2.54 -19.55 -27.65
N PHE A 12 1.93 -19.22 -26.51
CA PHE A 12 1.45 -17.87 -26.22
C PHE A 12 2.36 -17.28 -25.16
N ALA A 13 2.70 -16.00 -25.33
CA ALA A 13 3.48 -15.25 -24.37
C ALA A 13 2.80 -13.89 -24.15
N CYS A 14 2.85 -13.40 -22.92
CA CYS A 14 2.36 -12.08 -22.56
C CYS A 14 3.54 -11.20 -22.16
N MET A 15 3.54 -9.96 -22.61
CA MET A 15 4.59 -8.99 -22.33
C MET A 15 3.93 -7.67 -21.92
N ASN A 16 4.46 -7.01 -20.89
CA ASN A 16 4.14 -5.60 -20.65
C ASN A 16 5.15 -4.73 -21.41
N PRO A 17 4.74 -3.56 -21.91
CA PRO A 17 5.64 -2.64 -22.58
C PRO A 17 6.85 -2.25 -21.71
N ALA A 18 7.98 -1.98 -22.37
CA ALA A 18 9.27 -1.66 -21.73
C ALA A 18 9.27 -0.32 -20.95
N THR A 19 8.17 0.44 -20.98
CA THR A 19 7.99 1.68 -20.21
C THR A 19 7.72 1.43 -18.72
N ASP A 20 7.44 0.19 -18.32
CA ASP A 20 7.29 -0.21 -16.91
C ASP A 20 8.66 -0.29 -16.21
N ALA A 21 8.81 0.43 -15.09
CA ALA A 21 10.05 0.44 -14.32
C ALA A 21 10.52 -0.99 -13.96
N GLY A 22 11.80 -1.28 -14.21
CA GLY A 22 12.40 -2.59 -13.93
C GLY A 22 12.26 -3.64 -15.04
N LYS A 23 11.58 -3.32 -16.17
CA LYS A 23 11.52 -4.21 -17.34
C LYS A 23 12.55 -3.81 -18.37
N ARG A 24 13.21 -4.81 -18.98
CA ARG A 24 14.12 -4.63 -20.10
C ARG A 24 13.40 -4.97 -21.38
N ASP A 25 13.66 -4.21 -22.42
CA ASP A 25 13.15 -4.49 -23.76
C ASP A 25 13.69 -5.85 -24.23
N LEU A 26 12.83 -6.66 -24.87
CA LEU A 26 13.29 -7.93 -25.42
C LEU A 26 14.14 -7.65 -26.68
N PRO A 27 15.18 -8.45 -26.95
CA PRO A 27 15.93 -8.31 -28.19
C PRO A 27 15.03 -8.44 -29.42
N PHE A 28 15.26 -7.61 -30.45
CA PHE A 28 14.47 -7.65 -31.70
C PHE A 28 14.45 -9.03 -32.37
N SER A 29 15.54 -9.79 -32.26
CA SER A 29 15.66 -11.16 -32.76
C SER A 29 14.73 -12.17 -32.06
N PHE A 30 14.19 -11.80 -30.90
CA PHE A 30 13.18 -12.56 -30.17
C PHE A 30 11.78 -12.08 -30.54
N HIS A 31 11.55 -10.76 -30.57
CA HIS A 31 10.29 -10.14 -31.03
C HIS A 31 9.86 -10.63 -32.41
N SER A 32 10.76 -10.58 -33.39
CA SER A 32 10.50 -11.01 -34.78
C SER A 32 10.09 -12.48 -34.96
N ARG A 33 10.21 -13.32 -33.92
CA ARG A 33 9.77 -14.73 -33.95
C ARG A 33 8.34 -14.94 -33.46
N PHE A 34 7.73 -13.91 -32.89
CA PHE A 34 6.35 -13.92 -32.43
C PHE A 34 5.48 -13.08 -33.37
N THR A 35 4.21 -13.46 -33.49
CA THR A 35 3.17 -12.57 -33.99
C THR A 35 2.64 -11.79 -32.79
N GLU A 36 2.85 -10.48 -32.79
CA GLU A 36 2.47 -9.62 -31.68
C GLU A 36 1.06 -9.06 -31.89
N TYR A 37 0.28 -9.10 -30.81
CA TYR A 37 -1.02 -8.45 -30.72
C TYR A 37 -0.97 -7.46 -29.56
N ALA A 38 -1.05 -6.18 -29.86
CA ALA A 38 -1.19 -5.15 -28.84
C ALA A 38 -2.62 -5.20 -28.29
N VAL A 39 -2.74 -5.21 -26.96
CA VAL A 39 -4.03 -5.12 -26.27
C VAL A 39 -4.09 -3.74 -25.65
N ASP A 40 -4.99 -2.91 -26.13
CA ASP A 40 -5.22 -1.58 -25.58
C ASP A 40 -5.99 -1.69 -24.25
N ASP A 41 -5.65 -0.83 -23.29
CA ASP A 41 -6.34 -0.74 -22.00
C ASP A 41 -7.72 -0.04 -22.12
N GLU A 42 -8.06 0.52 -23.28
CA GLU A 42 -9.34 1.19 -23.53
C GLU A 42 -10.41 0.19 -23.97
N LEU A 43 -11.27 -0.19 -23.02
CA LEU A 43 -12.48 -0.93 -23.32
C LEU A 43 -13.58 0.01 -23.82
N CYS A 44 -14.36 -0.45 -24.80
CA CYS A 44 -15.56 0.25 -25.23
C CYS A 44 -16.66 0.16 -24.15
N ASP A 45 -17.71 0.97 -24.32
CA ASP A 45 -18.79 1.05 -23.33
C ASP A 45 -19.52 -0.29 -23.16
N ASP A 46 -19.72 -1.04 -24.25
CA ASP A 46 -20.38 -2.35 -24.22
C ASP A 46 -19.59 -3.37 -23.39
N ASP A 47 -18.26 -3.42 -23.56
CA ASP A 47 -17.38 -4.32 -22.81
C ASP A 47 -17.35 -3.95 -21.32
N LEU A 48 -17.32 -2.66 -21.01
CA LEU A 48 -17.38 -2.17 -19.63
C LEU A 48 -18.75 -2.45 -18.99
N GLU A 49 -19.85 -2.33 -19.73
CA GLU A 49 -21.17 -2.71 -19.24
C GLU A 49 -21.24 -4.20 -18.91
N ILE A 50 -20.77 -5.06 -19.81
CA ILE A 50 -20.72 -6.52 -19.60
C ILE A 50 -19.90 -6.83 -18.34
N PHE A 51 -18.74 -6.18 -18.19
CA PHE A 51 -17.89 -6.32 -17.02
C PHE A 51 -18.60 -5.89 -15.74
N VAL A 52 -19.19 -4.70 -15.72
CA VAL A 52 -19.87 -4.14 -14.54
C VAL A 52 -21.08 -4.99 -14.14
N ARG A 53 -21.91 -5.42 -15.11
CA ARG A 53 -23.04 -6.31 -14.86
C ARG A 53 -22.59 -7.59 -14.17
N ARG A 54 -21.53 -8.23 -14.67
CA ARG A 54 -20.98 -9.47 -14.10
C ARG A 54 -20.60 -9.35 -12.63
N PHE A 55 -20.19 -8.16 -12.16
CA PHE A 55 -19.71 -7.95 -10.79
C PHE A 55 -20.67 -7.14 -9.90
N LEU A 56 -21.89 -6.85 -10.38
CA LEU A 56 -22.92 -6.10 -9.64
C LEU A 56 -23.82 -6.97 -8.74
N GLY A 57 -23.54 -8.27 -8.65
CA GLY A 57 -24.15 -9.19 -7.68
C GLY A 57 -25.68 -9.16 -7.65
N GLY A 58 -26.31 -9.60 -8.75
CA GLY A 58 -27.77 -9.67 -8.86
C GLY A 58 -28.47 -8.36 -9.25
N ARG A 59 -27.72 -7.28 -9.49
CA ARG A 59 -28.21 -5.98 -9.97
C ARG A 59 -27.91 -5.73 -11.45
N GLU A 60 -27.67 -6.80 -12.20
CA GLU A 60 -27.31 -6.80 -13.62
C GLU A 60 -28.34 -6.10 -14.52
N SER A 61 -29.61 -6.07 -14.09
CA SER A 61 -30.72 -5.45 -14.82
C SER A 61 -30.88 -3.94 -14.55
N ASP A 62 -30.17 -3.36 -13.58
CA ASP A 62 -30.21 -1.91 -13.33
C ASP A 62 -29.31 -1.17 -14.32
N SER A 63 -29.80 -1.00 -15.56
CA SER A 63 -29.06 -0.33 -16.63
C SER A 63 -28.64 1.09 -16.26
N LYS A 64 -29.39 1.78 -15.37
CA LYS A 64 -29.03 3.14 -14.94
C LYS A 64 -27.83 3.12 -14.00
N LEU A 65 -27.79 2.21 -13.03
CA LEU A 65 -26.65 2.02 -12.15
C LEU A 65 -25.41 1.57 -12.94
N VAL A 66 -25.56 0.60 -13.85
CA VAL A 66 -24.49 0.12 -14.73
C VAL A 66 -23.90 1.29 -15.52
N GLY A 67 -24.74 2.05 -16.24
CA GLY A 67 -24.29 3.20 -17.02
C GLY A 67 -23.61 4.28 -16.16
N ASN A 68 -24.11 4.54 -14.94
CA ASN A 68 -23.47 5.46 -14.02
C ASN A 68 -22.08 5.00 -13.57
N ILE A 69 -21.89 3.70 -13.32
CA ILE A 69 -20.59 3.13 -12.92
C ILE A 69 -19.60 3.18 -14.10
N VAL A 70 -20.04 2.85 -15.31
CA VAL A 70 -19.21 2.95 -16.53
C VAL A 70 -18.80 4.40 -16.76
N CYS A 71 -19.74 5.34 -16.70
CA CYS A 71 -19.48 6.77 -16.83
C CYS A 71 -18.49 7.27 -15.76
N PHE A 72 -18.68 6.90 -14.49
CA PHE A 72 -17.75 7.20 -13.42
C PHE A 72 -16.34 6.69 -13.74
N TYR A 73 -16.20 5.43 -14.15
CA TYR A 73 -14.90 4.82 -14.37
C TYR A 73 -14.13 5.50 -15.51
N LYS A 74 -14.81 5.80 -16.62
CA LYS A 74 -14.23 6.53 -17.75
C LYS A 74 -13.80 7.93 -17.36
N GLU A 75 -14.66 8.64 -16.62
CA GLU A 75 -14.34 10.00 -16.17
C GLU A 75 -13.19 10.00 -15.16
N ALA A 76 -13.15 9.05 -14.23
CA ALA A 76 -12.04 8.89 -13.30
C ALA A 76 -10.72 8.65 -14.02
N ARG A 77 -10.71 7.82 -15.08
CA ARG A 77 -9.53 7.60 -15.93
C ARG A 77 -9.11 8.86 -16.69
N ARG A 78 -10.06 9.55 -17.31
CA ARG A 78 -9.79 10.81 -18.03
C ARG A 78 -9.15 11.85 -17.10
N LEU A 79 -9.75 12.09 -15.94
CA LEU A 79 -9.23 13.01 -14.94
C LEU A 79 -7.86 12.59 -14.39
N SER A 80 -7.62 11.28 -14.27
CA SER A 80 -6.33 10.71 -13.88
C SER A 80 -5.19 11.05 -14.84
N GLU A 81 -5.50 11.26 -16.11
CA GLU A 81 -4.52 11.62 -17.15
C GLU A 81 -4.33 13.14 -17.27
N GLU A 82 -5.40 13.90 -16.97
CA GLU A 82 -5.40 15.36 -17.16
C GLU A 82 -4.92 16.15 -15.94
N CYS A 83 -5.41 15.81 -14.74
CA CYS A 83 -5.29 16.74 -13.61
C CYS A 83 -5.18 16.11 -12.21
N LEU A 84 -5.57 14.85 -12.01
CA LEU A 84 -5.48 14.22 -10.69
C LEU A 84 -4.03 13.85 -10.36
N GLN A 85 -3.71 13.97 -9.08
CA GLN A 85 -2.42 13.64 -8.50
C GLN A 85 -2.62 12.79 -7.24
N ASP A 86 -1.77 11.79 -7.08
CA ASP A 86 -1.60 11.08 -5.82
C ASP A 86 -0.82 11.93 -4.83
N GLY A 87 -0.76 11.50 -3.56
CA GLY A 87 -0.02 12.22 -2.54
C GLY A 87 1.51 12.24 -2.70
N ALA A 88 2.04 11.66 -3.79
CA ALA A 88 3.43 11.77 -4.20
C ALA A 88 3.61 12.59 -5.48
N ASN A 89 2.59 13.36 -5.87
CA ASN A 89 2.57 14.20 -7.06
C ASN A 89 2.79 13.38 -8.35
N GLN A 90 2.29 12.14 -8.38
CA GLN A 90 2.25 11.30 -9.57
C GLN A 90 0.82 11.18 -10.06
N LYS A 91 0.65 10.96 -11.37
CA LYS A 91 -0.66 10.60 -11.91
C LYS A 91 -1.17 9.30 -11.25
N PRO A 92 -2.38 9.28 -10.66
CA PRO A 92 -2.97 8.04 -10.17
C PRO A 92 -3.17 7.07 -11.35
N GLN A 93 -3.41 5.79 -11.06
CA GLN A 93 -3.58 4.77 -12.08
C GLN A 93 -4.81 3.92 -11.79
N TYR A 94 -5.88 4.14 -12.55
CA TYR A 94 -7.13 3.39 -12.41
C TYR A 94 -7.23 2.30 -13.47
N SER A 95 -7.07 1.05 -13.03
CA SER A 95 -7.20 -0.13 -13.88
C SER A 95 -8.56 -0.81 -13.67
N LEU A 96 -8.87 -1.82 -14.50
CA LEU A 96 -10.03 -2.68 -14.27
C LEU A 96 -9.96 -3.40 -12.92
N ARG A 97 -8.76 -3.59 -12.37
CA ARG A 97 -8.58 -4.12 -11.02
C ARG A 97 -9.12 -3.14 -9.98
N SER A 98 -8.93 -1.83 -10.16
CA SER A 98 -9.52 -0.81 -9.27
C SER A 98 -11.04 -0.87 -9.28
N LEU A 99 -11.65 -0.96 -10.48
CA LEU A 99 -13.11 -1.07 -10.63
C LEU A 99 -13.65 -2.39 -10.05
N TYR A 100 -13.07 -3.53 -10.43
CA TYR A 100 -13.46 -4.84 -9.92
C TYR A 100 -13.41 -4.88 -8.40
N ARG A 101 -12.31 -4.41 -7.79
CA ARG A 101 -12.14 -4.45 -6.35
C ARG A 101 -13.13 -3.54 -5.62
N ALA A 102 -13.47 -2.38 -6.20
CA ALA A 102 -14.51 -1.50 -5.65
C ALA A 102 -15.90 -2.16 -5.68
N LEU A 103 -16.25 -2.84 -6.77
CA LEU A 103 -17.52 -3.58 -6.89
C LEU A 103 -17.54 -4.80 -5.94
N GLU A 104 -16.46 -5.57 -5.89
CA GLU A 104 -16.33 -6.72 -4.97
C GLU A 104 -16.47 -6.27 -3.51
N TYR A 105 -15.85 -5.15 -3.15
CA TYR A 105 -16.02 -4.53 -1.84
C TYR A 105 -17.49 -4.18 -1.58
N ALA A 106 -18.15 -3.52 -2.54
CA ALA A 106 -19.54 -3.07 -2.39
C ALA A 106 -20.50 -4.24 -2.12
N ILE A 107 -20.30 -5.39 -2.79
CA ILE A 107 -21.07 -6.61 -2.56
C ILE A 107 -20.80 -7.18 -1.17
N LYS A 108 -19.53 -7.28 -0.75
CA LYS A 108 -19.17 -7.84 0.55
C LYS A 108 -19.63 -6.97 1.72
N ALA A 109 -19.54 -5.65 1.59
CA ALA A 109 -19.85 -4.69 2.65
C ALA A 109 -21.33 -4.28 2.69
N GLU A 110 -22.18 -4.80 1.79
CA GLU A 110 -23.59 -4.46 1.71
C GLU A 110 -24.32 -4.64 3.05
N GLY A 111 -24.00 -5.70 3.80
CA GLY A 111 -24.62 -5.98 5.10
C GLY A 111 -24.30 -4.99 6.23
N ILE A 112 -23.30 -4.10 6.06
CA ILE A 112 -22.87 -3.17 7.11
C ILE A 112 -23.70 -1.88 7.13
N GLY A 113 -24.04 -1.36 5.95
CA GLY A 113 -24.67 -0.06 5.80
C GLY A 113 -25.58 0.08 4.57
N GLY A 114 -25.87 -1.03 3.88
CA GLY A 114 -26.59 -1.05 2.62
C GLY A 114 -25.67 -0.87 1.41
N PHE A 115 -26.19 -1.24 0.23
CA PHE A 115 -25.42 -1.28 -1.01
C PHE A 115 -24.89 0.09 -1.44
N GLN A 116 -25.68 1.16 -1.33
CA GLN A 116 -25.24 2.51 -1.71
C GLN A 116 -24.04 2.99 -0.90
N LYS A 117 -24.07 2.74 0.42
CA LYS A 117 -22.95 3.04 1.32
C LYS A 117 -21.74 2.17 1.01
N ALA A 118 -21.95 0.88 0.81
CA ALA A 118 -20.87 -0.04 0.44
C ALA A 118 -20.21 0.35 -0.90
N LEU A 119 -21.00 0.84 -1.86
CA LEU A 119 -20.52 1.36 -3.13
C LEU A 119 -19.68 2.64 -2.93
N TYR A 120 -20.17 3.59 -2.12
CA TYR A 120 -19.40 4.79 -1.76
C TYR A 120 -18.05 4.43 -1.10
N ASP A 121 -18.06 3.52 -0.13
CA ASP A 121 -16.86 3.10 0.61
C ASP A 121 -15.86 2.40 -0.31
N GLY A 122 -16.33 1.47 -1.15
CA GLY A 122 -15.48 0.76 -2.11
C GLY A 122 -14.83 1.72 -3.11
N PHE A 123 -15.61 2.63 -3.68
CA PHE A 123 -15.08 3.60 -4.64
C PHE A 123 -14.12 4.59 -3.96
N SER A 124 -14.42 5.02 -2.73
CA SER A 124 -13.49 5.84 -1.94
C SER A 124 -12.16 5.11 -1.68
N MET A 125 -12.22 3.82 -1.35
CA MET A 125 -11.04 3.02 -1.07
C MET A 125 -10.13 2.78 -2.29
N PHE A 126 -10.67 2.73 -3.51
CA PHE A 126 -9.88 2.43 -4.72
C PHE A 126 -9.62 3.63 -5.63
N PHE A 127 -10.36 4.73 -5.47
CA PHE A 127 -10.25 5.93 -6.32
C PHE A 127 -9.98 7.22 -5.53
N LEU A 128 -10.14 7.24 -4.21
CA LEU A 128 -9.95 8.45 -3.39
C LEU A 128 -8.73 8.36 -2.46
N SER A 129 -8.48 7.20 -1.82
CA SER A 129 -7.51 7.06 -0.73
C SER A 129 -6.06 7.37 -1.07
N LEU A 130 -5.67 7.24 -2.34
CA LEU A 130 -4.33 7.56 -2.83
C LEU A 130 -4.14 9.04 -3.20
N LEU A 131 -5.24 9.77 -3.43
CA LEU A 131 -5.23 11.11 -3.98
C LEU A 131 -4.72 12.13 -2.97
N ASP A 132 -4.11 13.20 -3.48
CA ASP A 132 -3.85 14.40 -2.69
C ASP A 132 -5.16 15.14 -2.36
N ALA A 133 -5.09 16.12 -1.46
CA ALA A 133 -6.27 16.85 -1.00
C ALA A 133 -6.97 17.65 -2.12
N SER A 134 -6.25 18.11 -3.15
CA SER A 134 -6.80 18.84 -4.30
C SER A 134 -7.62 17.91 -5.18
N SER A 135 -7.03 16.77 -5.55
CA SER A 135 -7.60 15.76 -6.42
C SER A 135 -8.76 15.04 -5.75
N ALA A 136 -8.68 14.81 -4.44
CA ALA A 136 -9.77 14.25 -3.65
C ALA A 136 -11.05 15.12 -3.71
N LYS A 137 -10.92 16.45 -3.77
CA LYS A 137 -12.08 17.36 -3.92
C LYS A 137 -12.78 17.22 -5.28
N ILE A 138 -12.04 16.81 -6.31
CA ILE A 138 -12.58 16.57 -7.66
C ILE A 138 -13.25 15.19 -7.72
N MET A 139 -12.60 14.17 -7.15
CA MET A 139 -13.08 12.79 -7.21
C MET A 139 -14.31 12.54 -6.33
N LYS A 140 -14.37 13.14 -5.14
CA LYS A 140 -15.43 12.88 -4.16
C LYS A 140 -16.86 13.12 -4.69
N PRO A 141 -17.18 14.24 -5.37
CA PRO A 141 -18.49 14.44 -5.98
C PRO A 141 -18.88 13.37 -7.01
N LEU A 142 -17.92 12.84 -7.76
CA LEU A 142 -18.17 11.76 -8.73
C LEU A 142 -18.58 10.46 -8.02
N ILE A 143 -17.92 10.15 -6.90
CA ILE A 143 -18.24 9.00 -6.05
C ILE A 143 -19.63 9.17 -5.42
N GLU A 144 -19.95 10.36 -4.92
CA GLU A 144 -21.27 10.68 -4.35
C GLU A 144 -22.38 10.55 -5.40
N LEU A 145 -22.12 10.95 -6.65
CA LEU A 145 -23.08 10.84 -7.76
C LEU A 145 -23.40 9.38 -8.11
N VAL A 146 -22.40 8.52 -8.22
CA VAL A 146 -22.61 7.10 -8.58
C VAL A 146 -23.25 6.31 -7.43
N SER A 147 -22.85 6.58 -6.19
CA SER A 147 -23.36 5.89 -5.00
C SER A 147 -24.71 6.43 -4.51
N LYS A 148 -25.04 7.68 -4.82
CA LYS A 148 -26.16 8.43 -4.22
C LYS A 148 -26.09 8.48 -2.69
N GLU A 149 -24.88 8.37 -2.15
CA GLU A 149 -24.63 8.41 -0.70
C GLU A 149 -23.53 9.43 -0.40
N SER A 150 -23.58 9.97 0.80
CA SER A 150 -22.59 10.92 1.32
C SER A 150 -21.72 10.26 2.37
N SER A 151 -20.62 10.92 2.74
CA SER A 151 -19.61 10.46 3.72
C SER A 151 -20.15 10.25 5.15
N ARG A 152 -21.08 9.32 5.37
CA ARG A 152 -21.56 8.89 6.68
C ARG A 152 -20.56 7.90 7.28
N ALA A 153 -19.76 8.34 8.25
CA ALA A 153 -18.82 7.46 8.94
C ALA A 153 -19.58 6.38 9.71
N GLN A 154 -19.14 5.12 9.59
CA GLN A 154 -19.60 4.00 10.39
C GLN A 154 -18.50 3.63 11.40
N PRO A 155 -18.84 3.18 12.62
CA PRO A 155 -17.84 2.78 13.61
C PRO A 155 -16.89 1.71 13.06
N LEU A 156 -15.59 1.83 13.35
CA LEU A 156 -14.55 0.89 12.88
C LEU A 156 -14.87 -0.57 13.23
N GLN A 157 -15.52 -0.80 14.37
CA GLN A 157 -15.99 -2.09 14.86
C GLN A 157 -16.83 -2.85 13.83
N ARG A 158 -17.62 -2.13 13.00
CA ARG A 158 -18.45 -2.78 11.98
C ARG A 158 -17.64 -3.45 10.87
N TYR A 159 -16.44 -2.95 10.59
CA TYR A 159 -15.54 -3.50 9.57
C TYR A 159 -14.48 -4.45 10.16
N LEU A 160 -14.03 -4.17 11.38
CA LEU A 160 -12.98 -4.95 12.05
C LEU A 160 -13.53 -6.11 12.89
N GLY A 161 -14.83 -6.14 13.17
CA GLY A 161 -15.47 -7.07 14.10
C GLY A 161 -15.28 -6.68 15.57
N GLU A 162 -15.36 -7.66 16.47
CA GLU A 162 -15.13 -7.46 17.90
C GLU A 162 -13.70 -6.97 18.15
N LEU A 163 -13.59 -5.73 18.63
CA LEU A 163 -12.33 -5.18 19.07
C LEU A 163 -11.99 -5.79 20.42
N LYS A 164 -10.93 -6.61 20.47
CA LYS A 164 -10.55 -7.38 21.67
C LYS A 164 -9.97 -6.55 22.80
N GLY A 165 -10.07 -5.21 22.76
CA GLY A 165 -9.64 -4.31 23.82
C GLY A 165 -8.25 -4.65 24.35
N SER A 166 -7.20 -4.26 23.62
CA SER A 166 -5.84 -4.59 24.05
C SER A 166 -5.47 -3.95 25.39
N SER A 167 -4.87 -4.73 26.30
CA SER A 167 -4.21 -4.21 27.51
C SER A 167 -2.92 -3.44 27.19
N ASP A 168 -2.50 -3.41 25.93
CA ASP A 168 -1.30 -2.72 25.44
C ASP A 168 -1.42 -1.21 25.66
N GLU A 169 -0.50 -0.64 26.46
CA GLU A 169 -0.43 0.79 26.73
C GLU A 169 -0.32 1.64 25.46
N SER A 170 0.25 1.08 24.37
CA SER A 170 0.40 1.79 23.11
C SER A 170 -0.94 2.14 22.45
N VAL A 171 -1.99 1.32 22.68
CA VAL A 171 -3.35 1.59 22.19
C VAL A 171 -4.02 2.71 22.99
N LYS A 172 -3.80 2.75 24.30
CA LYS A 172 -4.39 3.78 25.19
C LYS A 172 -3.80 5.16 24.94
N LYS A 173 -2.51 5.24 24.61
CA LYS A 173 -1.77 6.50 24.37
C LYS A 173 -1.81 6.96 22.91
N TYR A 174 -2.57 6.29 22.03
CA TYR A 174 -2.62 6.63 20.60
C TYR A 174 -3.43 7.91 20.35
N VAL A 175 -2.82 8.88 19.67
CA VAL A 175 -3.46 10.17 19.37
C VAL A 175 -4.40 10.01 18.18
N LYS A 176 -5.68 10.39 18.36
CA LYS A 176 -6.73 10.28 17.34
C LYS A 176 -7.10 11.66 16.80
N THR A 177 -6.29 12.18 15.89
CA THR A 177 -6.66 13.38 15.12
C THR A 177 -7.75 13.04 14.10
N LYS A 178 -8.37 14.07 13.49
CA LYS A 178 -9.39 13.85 12.45
C LYS A 178 -8.82 13.09 11.26
N SER A 179 -7.65 13.51 10.75
CA SER A 179 -6.96 12.82 9.66
C SER A 179 -6.62 11.37 10.03
N VAL A 180 -6.07 11.13 11.23
CA VAL A 180 -5.78 9.76 11.70
C VAL A 180 -7.04 8.89 11.69
N ILE A 181 -8.18 9.41 12.14
CA ILE A 181 -9.45 8.67 12.13
C ILE A 181 -9.84 8.30 10.69
N GLU A 182 -9.70 9.23 9.74
CA GLU A 182 -9.96 8.96 8.31
C GLU A 182 -9.04 7.87 7.75
N HIS A 183 -7.74 7.93 8.04
CA HIS A 183 -6.79 6.88 7.63
C HIS A 183 -7.08 5.52 8.29
N LEU A 184 -7.53 5.51 9.55
CA LEU A 184 -7.99 4.29 10.22
C LEU A 184 -9.25 3.72 9.55
N HIS A 185 -10.16 4.56 9.06
CA HIS A 185 -11.31 4.10 8.27
C HIS A 185 -10.89 3.50 6.94
N HIS A 186 -10.01 4.16 6.17
CA HIS A 186 -9.49 3.61 4.92
C HIS A 186 -8.81 2.25 5.14
N LEU A 187 -7.99 2.12 6.19
CA LEU A 187 -7.38 0.85 6.54
C LEU A 187 -8.41 -0.19 6.98
N ALA A 188 -9.43 0.18 7.75
CA ALA A 188 -10.47 -0.74 8.17
C ALA A 188 -11.27 -1.31 6.98
N HIS A 189 -11.56 -0.49 5.96
CA HIS A 189 -12.16 -0.96 4.71
C HIS A 189 -11.24 -1.97 4.00
N ALA A 190 -9.93 -1.69 3.93
CA ALA A 190 -8.98 -2.62 3.32
C ALA A 190 -8.85 -3.95 4.08
N ILE A 191 -8.83 -3.89 5.41
CA ILE A 191 -8.79 -5.04 6.30
C ILE A 191 -10.06 -5.87 6.20
N PHE A 192 -11.23 -5.23 6.06
CA PHE A 192 -12.52 -5.93 5.94
C PHE A 192 -12.52 -6.96 4.80
N VAL A 193 -11.89 -6.65 3.66
CA VAL A 193 -11.83 -7.57 2.52
C VAL A 193 -10.90 -8.76 2.80
N LYS A 194 -9.91 -8.61 3.69
CA LYS A 194 -8.90 -9.61 4.09
C LYS A 194 -8.08 -10.23 2.96
N ARG A 195 -8.13 -9.65 1.77
CA ARG A 195 -7.56 -10.23 0.54
C ARG A 195 -6.46 -9.36 -0.05
N TYR A 196 -6.64 -8.04 -0.05
CA TYR A 196 -5.79 -7.15 -0.80
C TYR A 196 -4.62 -6.64 0.05
N PRO A 197 -3.38 -6.72 -0.45
CA PRO A 197 -2.25 -6.10 0.22
C PRO A 197 -2.41 -4.58 0.20
N VAL A 198 -1.94 -3.90 1.23
CA VAL A 198 -2.12 -2.45 1.40
C VAL A 198 -0.77 -1.75 1.38
N LEU A 199 -0.63 -0.72 0.55
CA LEU A 199 0.57 0.11 0.46
C LEU A 199 0.27 1.49 1.05
N LEU A 200 0.91 1.79 2.17
CA LEU A 200 0.84 3.11 2.80
C LEU A 200 2.00 3.97 2.29
N GLN A 201 1.67 5.11 1.71
CA GLN A 201 2.64 6.04 1.16
C GLN A 201 2.53 7.41 1.82
N GLY A 202 3.66 7.97 2.22
CA GLY A 202 3.69 9.25 2.90
C GLY A 202 5.09 9.62 3.37
N PRO A 203 5.30 10.83 3.87
CA PRO A 203 6.62 11.24 4.33
C PRO A 203 7.08 10.39 5.52
N THR A 204 8.38 10.45 5.77
CA THR A 204 8.97 9.80 6.93
C THR A 204 8.31 10.27 8.22
N SER A 205 8.09 9.34 9.15
CA SER A 205 7.45 9.60 10.45
C SER A 205 5.99 10.07 10.39
N SER A 206 5.29 9.90 9.26
CA SER A 206 3.84 10.16 9.17
C SER A 206 2.96 9.10 9.85
N GLY A 207 3.52 8.24 10.70
CA GLY A 207 2.72 7.26 11.46
C GLY A 207 2.26 6.01 10.69
N LYS A 208 2.69 5.79 9.44
CA LYS A 208 2.29 4.63 8.60
C LYS A 208 2.31 3.28 9.32
N THR A 209 3.48 2.90 9.85
CA THR A 209 3.66 1.63 10.59
C THR A 209 2.85 1.63 11.90
N SER A 210 2.73 2.79 12.54
CA SER A 210 1.98 2.95 13.79
C SER A 210 0.48 2.77 13.60
N LEU A 211 -0.09 3.21 12.48
CA LEU A 211 -1.50 3.00 12.12
C LEU A 211 -1.83 1.51 12.03
N VAL A 212 -1.00 0.75 11.31
CA VAL A 212 -1.19 -0.71 11.16
C VAL A 212 -1.00 -1.42 12.51
N LYS A 213 0.03 -1.06 13.27
CA LYS A 213 0.28 -1.63 14.61
C LYS A 213 -0.90 -1.37 15.55
N TYR A 214 -1.45 -0.16 15.52
CA TYR A 214 -2.62 0.23 16.31
C TYR A 214 -3.85 -0.63 15.98
N LEU A 215 -4.15 -0.80 14.69
CA LEU A 215 -5.28 -1.64 14.25
C LEU A 215 -5.06 -3.13 14.54
N ALA A 216 -3.84 -3.63 14.39
CA ALA A 216 -3.51 -5.02 14.75
C ALA A 216 -3.75 -5.27 16.23
N ALA A 217 -3.29 -4.36 17.11
CA ALA A 217 -3.52 -4.45 18.55
C ALA A 217 -5.01 -4.36 18.90
N LEU A 218 -5.76 -3.44 18.29
CA LEU A 218 -7.21 -3.31 18.51
C LEU A 218 -8.01 -4.55 18.10
N SER A 219 -7.60 -5.22 17.02
CA SER A 219 -8.25 -6.41 16.49
C SER A 219 -7.71 -7.72 17.08
N GLY A 220 -6.69 -7.64 17.94
CA GLY A 220 -6.04 -8.81 18.54
C GLY A 220 -5.21 -9.65 17.55
N ASN A 221 -4.81 -9.07 16.42
CA ASN A 221 -3.96 -9.73 15.44
C ASN A 221 -2.49 -9.57 15.82
N LYS A 222 -1.70 -10.64 15.64
CA LYS A 222 -0.25 -10.59 15.87
C LYS A 222 0.42 -9.77 14.76
N PHE A 223 1.20 -8.79 15.19
CA PHE A 223 1.90 -7.85 14.33
C PHE A 223 3.36 -8.30 14.14
N VAL A 224 3.79 -8.43 12.89
CA VAL A 224 5.15 -8.75 12.47
C VAL A 224 5.66 -7.60 11.61
N ARG A 225 6.92 -7.20 11.79
CA ARG A 225 7.55 -6.11 11.05
C ARG A 225 8.86 -6.57 10.46
N ILE A 226 9.06 -6.31 9.17
CA ILE A 226 10.35 -6.42 8.48
C ILE A 226 10.70 -5.02 7.98
N ASN A 227 11.93 -4.58 8.21
CA ASN A 227 12.40 -3.26 7.77
C ASN A 227 13.42 -3.43 6.65
N ASN A 228 13.06 -3.02 5.43
CA ASN A 228 13.94 -3.19 4.28
C ASN A 228 15.03 -2.13 4.22
N HIS A 229 16.18 -2.53 3.69
CA HIS A 229 17.31 -1.69 3.30
C HIS A 229 17.90 -2.26 2.00
N GLU A 230 18.86 -1.54 1.38
CA GLU A 230 19.43 -1.94 0.08
C GLU A 230 20.14 -3.31 0.08
N GLN A 231 20.44 -3.84 1.26
CA GLN A 231 21.16 -5.10 1.48
C GLN A 231 20.27 -6.16 2.17
N THR A 232 18.96 -5.96 2.24
CA THR A 232 18.05 -6.94 2.86
C THR A 232 18.12 -8.26 2.11
N ASP A 233 18.41 -9.34 2.84
CA ASP A 233 18.54 -10.67 2.25
C ASP A 233 17.16 -11.36 2.19
N ILE A 234 16.91 -12.08 1.10
CA ILE A 234 15.70 -12.91 0.95
C ILE A 234 15.56 -13.97 2.06
N GLN A 235 16.67 -14.39 2.67
CA GLN A 235 16.66 -15.31 3.81
C GLN A 235 15.96 -14.73 5.05
N GLU A 236 15.94 -13.40 5.24
CA GLU A 236 15.18 -12.78 6.32
C GLU A 236 13.67 -12.99 6.15
N TYR A 237 13.22 -13.03 4.90
CA TYR A 237 11.83 -13.27 4.52
C TYR A 237 11.48 -14.75 4.57
N LEU A 238 12.23 -15.58 3.83
CA LEU A 238 11.88 -16.98 3.58
C LEU A 238 12.45 -17.93 4.63
N GLY A 239 13.64 -17.64 5.15
CA GLY A 239 14.35 -18.50 6.09
C GLY A 239 15.67 -19.00 5.53
N SER A 240 16.40 -19.74 6.35
CA SER A 240 17.68 -20.34 5.99
C SER A 240 17.91 -21.64 6.73
N TYR A 241 18.84 -22.47 6.23
CA TYR A 241 19.28 -23.67 6.93
C TYR A 241 20.28 -23.27 8.02
N MET A 242 19.99 -23.66 9.26
CA MET A 242 20.89 -23.54 10.39
C MET A 242 21.21 -24.90 10.99
N THR A 243 22.36 -25.02 11.62
CA THR A 243 22.75 -26.23 12.32
C THR A 243 22.10 -26.26 13.70
N ASP A 244 21.41 -27.34 14.02
CA ASP A 244 20.87 -27.57 15.36
C ASP A 244 21.95 -28.00 16.36
N SER A 245 21.58 -28.19 17.62
CA SER A 245 22.50 -28.62 18.69
C SER A 245 23.14 -30.00 18.46
N SER A 246 22.62 -30.78 17.51
CA SER A 246 23.15 -32.10 17.13
C SER A 246 24.09 -32.06 15.92
N GLY A 247 24.29 -30.89 15.30
CA GLY A 247 25.09 -30.77 14.08
C GLY A 247 24.30 -30.97 12.79
N LYS A 248 22.97 -31.14 12.86
CA LYS A 248 22.11 -31.38 11.69
C LYS A 248 21.62 -30.06 11.11
N LEU A 249 21.65 -29.94 9.79
CA LEU A 249 21.03 -28.81 9.09
C LEU A 249 19.51 -28.92 9.15
N VAL A 250 18.87 -27.90 9.70
CA VAL A 250 17.42 -27.75 9.83
C VAL A 250 17.01 -26.43 9.21
N PHE A 251 15.95 -26.42 8.42
CA PHE A 251 15.42 -25.18 7.85
C PHE A 251 14.66 -24.39 8.92
N HIS A 252 15.07 -23.16 9.15
CA HIS A 252 14.37 -22.22 10.02
C HIS A 252 13.60 -21.22 9.17
N GLU A 253 12.27 -21.31 9.22
CA GLU A 253 11.39 -20.41 8.47
C GLU A 253 11.60 -18.94 8.85
N GLY A 254 11.65 -18.09 7.84
CA GLY A 254 11.75 -16.64 7.96
C GLY A 254 10.46 -15.99 8.44
N ALA A 255 10.51 -14.68 8.66
CA ALA A 255 9.39 -13.95 9.24
C ALA A 255 8.15 -13.93 8.32
N LEU A 256 8.34 -13.88 6.99
CA LEU A 256 7.24 -13.89 6.03
C LEU A 256 6.56 -15.26 6.01
N VAL A 257 7.33 -16.35 5.94
CA VAL A 257 6.77 -17.72 5.88
C VAL A 257 5.89 -18.01 7.10
N LYS A 258 6.39 -17.72 8.31
CA LYS A 258 5.62 -17.86 9.55
C LYS A 258 4.35 -17.01 9.52
N ALA A 259 4.44 -15.76 9.08
CA ALA A 259 3.27 -14.89 9.01
C ALA A 259 2.20 -15.41 8.06
N VAL A 260 2.60 -15.91 6.88
CA VAL A 260 1.71 -16.49 5.86
C VAL A 260 1.00 -17.74 6.39
N ARG A 261 1.71 -18.64 7.08
CA ARG A 261 1.13 -19.86 7.67
C ARG A 261 0.22 -19.57 8.86
N ASP A 262 0.65 -18.72 9.78
CA ASP A 262 -0.04 -18.49 11.06
C ASP A 262 -1.14 -17.42 10.97
N GLY A 263 -1.25 -16.72 9.83
CA GLY A 263 -2.25 -15.67 9.65
C GLY A 263 -1.93 -14.38 10.40
N HIS A 264 -0.65 -14.07 10.58
CA HIS A 264 -0.23 -12.82 11.19
C HIS A 264 -0.41 -11.64 10.22
N TRP A 265 -0.43 -10.43 10.77
CA TRP A 265 -0.33 -9.21 9.99
C TRP A 265 1.13 -8.84 9.87
N ILE A 266 1.63 -8.73 8.63
CA ILE A 266 3.01 -8.36 8.37
C ILE A 266 3.10 -6.97 7.76
N VAL A 267 4.03 -6.15 8.25
CA VAL A 267 4.38 -4.86 7.66
C VAL A 267 5.78 -4.93 7.08
N LEU A 268 5.90 -4.64 5.79
CA LEU A 268 7.15 -4.47 5.06
C LEU A 268 7.47 -2.97 4.98
N ASP A 269 8.31 -2.49 5.89
CA ASP A 269 8.73 -1.09 5.88
C ASP A 269 9.79 -0.82 4.82
N GLU A 270 9.75 0.40 4.27
CA GLU A 270 10.67 0.87 3.23
C GLU A 270 10.74 -0.08 2.02
N LEU A 271 9.59 -0.58 1.55
CA LEU A 271 9.53 -1.59 0.49
C LEU A 271 10.27 -1.18 -0.79
N ASN A 272 10.41 0.12 -1.06
CA ASN A 272 11.15 0.65 -2.19
C ASN A 272 12.69 0.59 -2.06
N LEU A 273 13.22 0.19 -0.91
CA LEU A 273 14.64 -0.16 -0.73
C LEU A 273 14.89 -1.65 -0.93
N ALA A 274 13.85 -2.47 -0.95
CA ALA A 274 14.00 -3.92 -1.10
C ALA A 274 14.76 -4.27 -2.39
N PRO A 275 15.64 -5.28 -2.33
CA PRO A 275 16.25 -5.88 -3.52
C PRO A 275 15.22 -6.52 -4.46
N SER A 276 15.60 -6.68 -5.74
CA SER A 276 14.65 -7.12 -6.78
C SER A 276 14.16 -8.56 -6.58
N ASP A 277 15.02 -9.44 -6.08
CA ASP A 277 14.70 -10.82 -5.71
C ASP A 277 13.67 -10.89 -4.57
N VAL A 278 13.75 -10.01 -3.58
CA VAL A 278 12.73 -9.88 -2.52
C VAL A 278 11.38 -9.47 -3.14
N LEU A 279 11.36 -8.46 -4.02
CA LEU A 279 10.13 -8.04 -4.71
C LEU A 279 9.58 -9.17 -5.61
N GLU A 280 10.45 -9.94 -6.25
CA GLU A 280 10.07 -11.08 -7.09
C GLU A 280 9.41 -12.20 -6.29
N ALA A 281 9.97 -12.54 -5.12
CA ALA A 281 9.40 -13.54 -4.21
C ALA A 281 7.99 -13.16 -3.71
N LEU A 282 7.71 -11.86 -3.57
CA LEU A 282 6.41 -11.35 -3.14
C LEU A 282 5.34 -11.41 -4.24
N ASN A 283 5.70 -11.52 -5.51
CA ASN A 283 4.75 -11.39 -6.63
C ASN A 283 3.53 -12.33 -6.51
N ARG A 284 3.75 -13.62 -6.25
CA ARG A 284 2.67 -14.62 -6.11
C ARG A 284 1.77 -14.38 -4.91
N LEU A 285 2.35 -13.79 -3.85
CA LEU A 285 1.64 -13.50 -2.61
C LEU A 285 0.76 -12.25 -2.74
N LEU A 286 1.18 -11.28 -3.55
CA LEU A 286 0.47 -10.03 -3.83
C LEU A 286 -0.62 -10.16 -4.91
N ASP A 287 -0.51 -11.18 -5.76
CA ASP A 287 -1.54 -11.53 -6.74
C ASP A 287 -2.75 -12.23 -6.09
N ASP A 288 -3.79 -12.47 -6.88
CA ASP A 288 -5.05 -13.05 -6.40
C ASP A 288 -4.92 -14.49 -5.88
N ASN A 289 -3.80 -15.16 -6.16
CA ASN A 289 -3.48 -16.51 -5.68
C ASN A 289 -3.24 -16.53 -4.16
N ARG A 290 -2.65 -15.46 -3.60
CA ARG A 290 -2.24 -15.38 -2.18
C ARG A 290 -1.36 -16.57 -1.77
N GLU A 291 -0.35 -16.88 -2.57
CA GLU A 291 0.56 -18.01 -2.34
C GLU A 291 2.00 -17.54 -2.23
N LEU A 292 2.75 -18.15 -1.33
CA LEU A 292 4.19 -17.96 -1.20
C LEU A 292 4.92 -19.24 -1.62
N PHE A 293 5.82 -19.15 -2.60
CA PHE A 293 6.71 -20.24 -2.94
C PHE A 293 8.01 -20.12 -2.15
N VAL A 294 8.44 -21.19 -1.48
CA VAL A 294 9.69 -21.27 -0.72
C VAL A 294 10.63 -22.22 -1.46
N PRO A 295 11.60 -21.71 -2.26
CA PRO A 295 12.48 -22.53 -3.08
C PRO A 295 13.27 -23.58 -2.29
N GLU A 296 13.73 -23.22 -1.09
CA GLU A 296 14.55 -24.06 -0.20
C GLU A 296 13.81 -25.31 0.29
N LEU A 297 12.47 -25.25 0.32
CA LEU A 297 11.59 -26.36 0.69
C LEU A 297 10.92 -27.02 -0.52
N GLY A 298 10.96 -26.37 -1.70
CA GLY A 298 10.17 -26.78 -2.85
C GLY A 298 8.65 -26.71 -2.61
N GLU A 299 8.21 -25.88 -1.66
CA GLU A 299 6.82 -25.83 -1.18
C GLU A 299 6.13 -24.54 -1.64
N THR A 300 4.84 -24.65 -2.00
CA THR A 300 3.95 -23.50 -2.16
C THR A 300 2.96 -23.45 -1.00
N ILE A 301 2.97 -22.34 -0.26
CA ILE A 301 2.16 -22.12 0.94
C ILE A 301 1.02 -21.16 0.58
N SER A 302 -0.22 -21.61 0.72
CA SER A 302 -1.38 -20.72 0.61
C SER A 302 -1.51 -19.87 1.88
N ALA A 303 -1.76 -18.57 1.71
CA ALA A 303 -1.87 -17.65 2.83
C ALA A 303 -3.10 -17.94 3.69
N HIS A 304 -2.90 -17.96 5.00
CA HIS A 304 -3.97 -18.14 5.97
C HIS A 304 -5.07 -17.06 5.80
N PRO A 305 -6.36 -17.37 6.01
CA PRO A 305 -7.46 -16.41 5.80
C PRO A 305 -7.33 -15.08 6.57
N ASN A 306 -6.69 -15.10 7.74
CA ASN A 306 -6.43 -13.90 8.56
C ASN A 306 -5.14 -13.15 8.19
N PHE A 307 -4.28 -13.72 7.33
CA PHE A 307 -3.05 -13.07 6.89
C PHE A 307 -3.35 -11.77 6.15
N MET A 308 -2.68 -10.70 6.54
CA MET A 308 -2.71 -9.41 5.86
C MET A 308 -1.28 -8.92 5.64
N LEU A 309 -1.01 -8.45 4.42
CA LEU A 309 0.25 -7.83 4.06
C LEU A 309 0.05 -6.33 3.93
N PHE A 310 0.85 -5.59 4.69
CA PHE A 310 0.97 -4.15 4.57
C PHE A 310 2.40 -3.83 4.14
N ALA A 311 2.54 -2.77 3.35
CA ALA A 311 3.81 -2.23 2.94
C ALA A 311 3.82 -0.74 3.23
N THR A 312 4.96 -0.20 3.60
CA THR A 312 5.14 1.25 3.72
C THR A 312 6.26 1.71 2.80
N GLN A 313 6.08 2.88 2.20
CA GLN A 313 7.16 3.53 1.46
C GLN A 313 7.10 5.04 1.63
N ASN A 314 8.28 5.65 1.53
CA ASN A 314 8.39 7.10 1.37
C ASN A 314 8.48 7.42 -0.13
N PRO A 315 7.82 8.49 -0.62
CA PRO A 315 7.91 8.90 -2.01
C PRO A 315 9.38 9.04 -2.48
N PRO A 316 9.73 8.54 -3.68
CA PRO A 316 11.11 8.52 -4.17
C PRO A 316 11.69 9.92 -4.39
N ALA A 317 10.85 10.93 -4.63
CA ALA A 317 11.27 12.33 -4.79
C ALA A 317 11.85 12.95 -3.49
N SER A 318 11.64 12.31 -2.33
CA SER A 318 11.98 12.91 -1.03
C SER A 318 13.25 12.35 -0.38
N TYR A 319 13.80 11.22 -0.87
CA TYR A 319 14.97 10.60 -0.25
C TYR A 319 15.80 9.75 -1.23
N GLY A 320 17.13 9.89 -1.17
CA GLY A 320 18.07 9.10 -1.97
C GLY A 320 18.00 7.58 -1.70
N GLY A 321 18.44 6.79 -2.68
CA GLY A 321 18.51 5.31 -2.62
C GLY A 321 17.17 4.58 -2.89
N ARG A 322 16.04 5.30 -2.85
CA ARG A 322 14.70 4.71 -3.03
C ARG A 322 14.36 4.48 -4.49
N LYS A 323 14.06 3.23 -4.83
CA LYS A 323 13.65 2.83 -6.18
C LYS A 323 12.20 3.23 -6.45
N ILE A 324 11.87 3.45 -7.71
CA ILE A 324 10.47 3.58 -8.14
C ILE A 324 9.93 2.15 -8.32
N LEU A 325 8.93 1.77 -7.53
CA LEU A 325 8.22 0.51 -7.73
C LEU A 325 7.50 0.52 -9.08
N SER A 326 7.56 -0.59 -9.82
CA SER A 326 6.91 -0.71 -11.12
C SER A 326 5.39 -0.52 -11.01
N ARG A 327 4.78 0.00 -12.08
CA ARG A 327 3.33 0.22 -12.13
C ARG A 327 2.57 -1.09 -11.92
N ALA A 328 2.99 -2.16 -12.59
CA ALA A 328 2.42 -3.48 -12.43
C ALA A 328 2.48 -4.00 -10.98
N PHE A 329 3.60 -3.76 -10.27
CA PHE A 329 3.74 -4.16 -8.88
C PHE A 329 2.84 -3.34 -7.95
N ARG A 330 2.77 -2.01 -8.15
CA ARG A 330 1.88 -1.12 -7.39
C ARG A 330 0.41 -1.44 -7.57
N ASN A 331 -0.03 -1.77 -8.79
CA ASN A 331 -1.42 -2.15 -9.10
C ASN A 331 -1.93 -3.37 -8.31
N ARG A 332 -1.05 -4.15 -7.68
CA ARG A 332 -1.44 -5.26 -6.79
C ARG A 332 -1.87 -4.79 -5.41
N PHE A 333 -1.48 -3.59 -4.99
CA PHE A 333 -1.84 -3.02 -3.70
C PHE A 333 -3.14 -2.20 -3.76
N VAL A 334 -3.73 -1.99 -2.58
CA VAL A 334 -4.58 -0.84 -2.31
C VAL A 334 -3.68 0.26 -1.79
N GLU A 335 -3.66 1.41 -2.45
CA GLU A 335 -2.77 2.52 -2.07
C GLU A 335 -3.51 3.50 -1.15
N ILE A 336 -2.89 3.82 -0.01
CA ILE A 336 -3.39 4.80 0.94
C ILE A 336 -2.29 5.84 1.15
N HIS A 337 -2.61 7.10 0.83
CA HIS A 337 -1.73 8.21 1.16
C HIS A 337 -1.92 8.60 2.63
N VAL A 338 -0.83 8.97 3.32
CA VAL A 338 -0.83 9.40 4.73
C VAL A 338 0.06 10.65 4.88
N ASP A 339 -0.54 11.80 5.16
CA ASP A 339 0.17 13.07 5.43
C ASP A 339 -0.40 13.75 6.69
N GLU A 340 0.31 13.64 7.82
CA GLU A 340 -0.31 13.87 9.14
C GLU A 340 0.56 14.69 10.12
N LEU A 341 1.78 15.10 9.75
CA LEU A 341 2.74 15.54 10.77
C LEU A 341 2.33 16.84 11.47
N SER A 342 1.63 17.75 10.80
CA SER A 342 1.24 19.05 11.36
C SER A 342 0.08 18.95 12.36
N GLU A 343 -0.92 18.10 12.09
CA GLU A 343 -2.09 17.93 12.96
C GLU A 343 -1.72 17.19 14.25
N ILE A 344 -0.83 16.19 14.16
CA ILE A 344 -0.37 15.45 15.34
C ILE A 344 0.43 16.36 16.27
N LEU A 345 1.29 17.23 15.74
CA LEU A 345 2.06 18.18 16.54
C LEU A 345 1.15 19.20 17.25
N PHE A 346 0.10 19.68 16.59
CA PHE A 346 -0.89 20.56 17.20
C PHE A 346 -1.58 19.92 18.41
N GLU A 347 -2.12 18.71 18.24
CA GLU A 347 -2.88 18.01 19.30
C GLU A 347 -1.98 17.47 20.42
N LYS A 348 -0.81 16.91 20.09
CA LYS A 348 0.05 16.23 21.07
C LYS A 348 0.98 17.18 21.83
N CYS A 349 1.43 18.26 21.19
CA CYS A 349 2.40 19.18 21.78
C CYS A 349 1.76 20.48 22.28
N GLU A 350 0.43 20.62 22.18
CA GLU A 350 -0.33 21.81 22.58
C GLU A 350 0.23 23.13 21.99
N ILE A 351 0.85 23.05 20.81
CA ILE A 351 1.40 24.21 20.12
C ILE A 351 0.38 24.81 19.15
N ALA A 352 0.40 26.13 18.96
CA ALA A 352 -0.45 26.78 17.98
C ALA A 352 -0.25 26.19 16.56
N LYS A 353 -1.34 26.06 15.80
CA LYS A 353 -1.32 25.44 14.45
C LYS A 353 -0.29 26.11 13.52
N SER A 354 -0.15 27.43 13.61
CA SER A 354 0.86 28.19 12.86
C SER A 354 2.30 27.79 13.19
N HIS A 355 2.59 27.42 14.44
CA HIS A 355 3.92 26.92 14.85
C HIS A 355 4.12 25.47 14.42
N ALA A 356 3.11 24.62 14.55
CA ALA A 356 3.17 23.23 14.06
C ALA A 356 3.46 23.19 12.56
N THR A 357 2.76 24.00 11.76
CA THR A 357 3.00 24.11 10.31
C THR A 357 4.43 24.57 10.03
N LYS A 358 4.93 25.62 10.69
CA LYS A 358 6.32 26.09 10.52
C LYS A 358 7.36 25.02 10.87
N ILE A 359 7.15 24.25 11.94
CA ILE A 359 8.06 23.15 12.32
C ILE A 359 8.08 22.08 11.22
N VAL A 360 6.91 21.71 10.69
CA VAL A 360 6.81 20.76 9.57
C VAL A 360 7.47 21.31 8.31
N ASP A 361 7.31 22.59 8.00
CA ASP A 361 7.93 23.23 6.84
C ASP A 361 9.46 23.26 6.97
N VAL A 362 9.98 23.68 8.14
CA VAL A 362 11.43 23.64 8.43
C VAL A 362 11.97 22.22 8.34
N MET A 363 11.22 21.23 8.84
CA MET A 363 11.61 19.82 8.71
C MET A 363 11.65 19.38 7.25
N LYS A 364 10.62 19.71 6.46
CA LYS A 364 10.56 19.42 5.02
C LYS A 364 11.74 20.07 4.29
N ASP A 365 12.08 21.32 4.61
CA ASP A 365 13.21 22.03 4.01
C ASP A 365 14.57 21.45 4.43
N LEU A 366 14.74 21.08 5.70
CA LEU A 366 15.93 20.36 6.17
C LEU A 366 16.10 19.02 5.46
N GLN A 367 15.00 18.29 5.22
CA GLN A 367 15.02 17.04 4.46
C GLN A 367 15.42 17.27 3.01
N ARG A 368 14.87 18.29 2.33
CA ARG A 368 15.27 18.67 0.96
C ARG A 368 16.74 19.06 0.88
N ASN A 369 17.24 19.87 1.82
CA ASN A 369 18.63 20.29 1.86
C ASN A 369 19.61 19.14 2.16
N ARG A 370 19.18 18.11 2.90
CA ARG A 370 19.97 16.88 3.06
C ARG A 370 20.14 16.10 1.75
N GLN A 371 19.24 16.24 0.77
CA GLN A 371 19.33 15.54 -0.51
C GLN A 371 20.48 16.06 -1.37
N SER A 372 20.83 17.35 -1.26
CA SER A 372 21.92 17.96 -2.04
C SER A 372 23.30 17.69 -1.43
N SER A 373 23.38 17.31 -0.15
CA SER A 373 24.61 17.05 0.58
C SER A 373 24.74 15.58 0.98
N LYS A 374 25.65 14.83 0.32
CA LYS A 374 26.01 13.44 0.68
C LYS A 374 26.60 13.28 2.11
N ALA A 375 26.78 14.37 2.87
CA ALA A 375 27.54 14.38 4.12
C ALA A 375 26.80 13.84 5.36
N PHE A 376 25.47 13.64 5.30
CA PHE A 376 24.66 13.29 6.49
C PHE A 376 23.80 12.02 6.34
N ALA A 377 24.35 10.98 5.72
CA ALA A 377 23.64 9.70 5.52
C ALA A 377 23.26 8.97 6.84
N ASN A 378 23.90 9.29 7.97
CA ASN A 378 23.80 8.51 9.22
C ASN A 378 23.15 9.24 10.43
N CYS A 379 22.51 10.41 10.26
CA CYS A 379 21.91 11.14 11.39
C CYS A 379 20.37 11.00 11.49
N VAL A 380 19.97 10.28 12.52
CA VAL A 380 18.65 9.96 13.13
C VAL A 380 17.43 10.80 12.69
N LEU A 381 16.32 10.07 12.43
CA LEU A 381 14.94 10.51 12.26
C LEU A 381 14.31 10.97 13.59
N ILE A 382 13.28 11.81 13.52
CA ILE A 382 12.28 12.33 14.49
C ILE A 382 12.00 11.54 15.80
N ILE A 383 12.40 10.27 15.94
CA ILE A 383 12.20 9.48 17.17
C ILE A 383 12.78 10.19 18.41
N GLU A 384 13.87 10.97 18.30
CA GLU A 384 14.38 11.76 19.43
C GLU A 384 13.53 12.97 19.82
N LEU A 385 12.74 13.54 18.89
CA LEU A 385 11.86 14.68 19.19
C LEU A 385 10.62 14.29 20.01
N VAL A 386 10.24 13.01 20.03
CA VAL A 386 9.05 12.53 20.75
C VAL A 386 9.41 11.74 22.02
N HIS A 387 10.60 11.14 22.09
CA HIS A 387 11.07 10.45 23.30
C HIS A 387 11.61 11.40 24.37
N PHE A 388 12.13 12.56 23.99
CA PHE A 388 12.44 13.61 24.95
C PHE A 388 11.14 14.30 25.38
N ASN A 389 10.69 13.96 26.58
CA ASN A 389 9.75 14.79 27.32
C ASN A 389 10.21 16.25 27.21
N PHE A 390 9.29 17.09 26.72
CA PHE A 390 9.41 18.49 26.35
C PHE A 390 9.96 19.38 27.47
N LEU A 391 11.20 19.15 27.91
CA LEU A 391 11.90 20.02 28.83
C LEU A 391 12.50 21.16 28.02
N LYS A 392 11.63 22.15 27.79
CA LYS A 392 11.97 23.55 27.60
C LYS A 392 12.64 23.90 26.25
N TYR A 393 11.86 24.57 25.42
CA TYR A 393 12.28 25.39 24.28
C TYR A 393 12.77 24.64 23.04
N VAL A 394 12.34 25.20 21.90
CA VAL A 394 13.04 25.26 20.62
C VAL A 394 14.55 25.02 20.76
N TYR A 395 14.97 23.77 20.70
CA TYR A 395 16.34 23.33 20.45
C TYR A 395 16.21 22.01 19.69
N ILE A 396 15.99 22.10 18.39
CA ILE A 396 16.38 21.16 17.32
C ILE A 396 15.88 21.80 16.02
N VAL A 397 16.43 22.98 15.75
CA VAL A 397 16.67 23.46 14.40
C VAL A 397 18.14 23.84 14.44
N VAL A 398 19.00 22.96 13.91
CA VAL A 398 20.47 23.06 13.84
C VAL A 398 21.21 22.82 15.17
N LEU A 399 21.82 21.64 15.30
CA LEU A 399 23.12 21.50 15.97
C LEU A 399 24.07 20.80 14.99
N LEU A 400 24.79 21.63 14.24
CA LEU A 400 26.14 21.31 13.80
C LEU A 400 27.12 22.01 14.74
N THR A 401 28.23 21.34 15.02
CA THR A 401 29.45 21.77 15.71
C THR A 401 29.45 21.69 17.25
N SER A 402 30.16 20.71 17.80
CA SER A 402 31.37 20.84 18.65
C SER A 402 31.61 19.55 19.44
N ASP A 403 32.89 19.20 19.64
CA ASP A 403 33.45 18.10 20.47
C ASP A 403 33.43 16.71 19.79
N ILE A 404 34.51 16.14 19.24
CA ILE A 404 35.91 16.05 19.70
C ILE A 404 36.03 15.76 21.21
N GLN A 405 36.48 14.52 21.48
CA GLN A 405 37.08 13.98 22.71
C GLN A 405 36.18 13.34 23.79
N LEU A 406 36.66 12.15 24.19
CA LEU A 406 36.36 11.29 25.36
C LEU A 406 35.07 10.44 25.21
N MET A 407 35.10 9.10 25.11
CA MET A 407 36.08 8.06 25.47
C MET A 407 36.09 6.95 24.42
#